data_AF-A0A7V5F193-F1
#
_entry.id   AF-A0A7V5F193-F1
#
_cell.length_a   1.000
_cell.length_b   1.000
_cell.length_c   1.000
_cell.angle_alpha   90.00
_cell.angle_beta   90.00
_cell.angle_gamma   90.00
#
_symmetry.space_group_name_H-M   'P 1'
#
loop_
_entity.id
_entity.type
_entity.pdbx_description
1 polymer ?
#
loop_
_entity_poly.entity_id
_entity_poly.type
_entity_poly.pdbx_seq_one_letter_code
_entity_poly.pdbx_strand_id
1 'polypeptide(L)' 'MDAIAAACRDVFQKAAKRVTPLHGGDLSEVTRVTLFDGREVVAKQGAFVDREARMLAAIAATGMPAPKVLGVVPGVMFLE' A
#
# COMPACT_ATOMS: atom_id res chain seq x y z
N MET A 1 -2.96 -12.52 2.75
CA MET A 1 -2.11 -12.20 3.92
C MET A 1 -0.62 -12.42 3.65
N ASP A 2 -0.21 -13.57 3.09
CA ASP A 2 1.22 -13.85 2.82
C ASP A 2 1.90 -12.82 1.92
N ALA A 3 1.22 -12.35 0.87
CA ALA A 3 1.76 -11.35 -0.05
C ALA A 3 2.06 -10.01 0.65
N ILE A 4 1.12 -9.49 1.45
CA ILE A 4 1.31 -8.24 2.20
C ILE A 4 2.42 -8.37 3.24
N ALA A 5 2.50 -9.50 3.94
CA ALA A 5 3.55 -9.73 4.93
C ALA A 5 4.96 -9.79 4.31
N ALA A 6 5.10 -10.42 3.14
CA ALA A 6 6.34 -10.41 2.36
C ALA A 6 6.66 -9.00 1.85
N ALA A 7 5.70 -8.32 1.25
CA ALA A 7 5.84 -6.97 0.73
C ALA A 7 6.26 -5.95 1.81
N CYS A 8 5.80 -6.12 3.05
CA CYS A 8 6.25 -5.27 4.17
C CYS A 8 7.75 -5.39 4.41
N ARG A 9 8.30 -6.61 4.35
CA ARG A 9 9.75 -6.83 4.51
C ARG A 9 10.51 -6.21 3.36
N ASP A 10 10.03 -6.36 2.14
CA ASP A 10 10.72 -5.84 0.96
C ASP A 10 10.76 -4.30 0.96
N VAL A 11 9.62 -3.65 1.20
CA VAL A 11 9.49 -2.19 1.12
C VAL A 11 10.01 -1.50 2.37
N PHE A 12 9.69 -2.01 3.55
CA PHE A 12 9.97 -1.30 4.81
C PHE A 12 11.11 -1.91 5.61
N GLN A 13 11.63 -3.08 5.22
CA GLN A 13 12.60 -3.84 6.01
C GLN A 13 12.07 -4.14 7.43
N LYS A 14 10.73 -4.26 7.55
CA LYS A 14 10.00 -4.51 8.79
C LYS A 14 8.85 -5.48 8.51
N ALA A 15 8.52 -6.32 9.49
CA ALA A 15 7.35 -7.18 9.40
C ALA A 15 6.07 -6.42 9.77
N ALA A 16 4.93 -6.91 9.27
CA ALA A 16 3.61 -6.51 9.75
C ALA A 16 3.37 -7.07 11.16
N LYS A 17 2.98 -6.21 12.10
CA LYS A 17 2.52 -6.57 13.44
C LYS A 17 1.02 -6.87 13.47
N ARG A 18 0.23 -6.14 12.68
CA ARG A 18 -1.22 -6.32 12.56
C ARG A 18 -1.67 -5.93 11.16
N VAL A 19 -2.61 -6.69 10.61
CA VAL A 19 -3.26 -6.41 9.32
C VAL A 19 -4.77 -6.42 9.57
N THR A 20 -5.44 -5.31 9.24
CA THR A 20 -6.88 -5.15 9.45
C THR A 20 -7.54 -4.74 8.13
N PRO A 21 -8.54 -5.49 7.63
CA PRO A 21 -9.29 -5.09 6.45
C PRO A 21 -9.91 -3.70 6.63
N LEU A 22 -9.88 -2.89 5.58
CA LEU A 22 -10.61 -1.63 5.51
C LEU A 22 -11.79 -1.77 4.56
N HIS A 23 -12.83 -0.97 4.77
CA HIS A 23 -13.93 -0.90 3.81
C HIS A 23 -13.46 -0.19 2.53
N GLY A 24 -13.90 -0.73 1.38
CA GLY A 24 -13.61 -0.20 0.04
C GLY A 24 -12.81 -1.16 -0.82
N GLY A 25 -12.51 -0.73 -2.04
CA GLY A 25 -11.63 -1.48 -2.93
C GLY A 25 -12.34 -2.38 -3.94
N ASP A 26 -13.32 -1.85 -4.68
CA ASP A 26 -14.01 -2.60 -5.75
C ASP A 26 -13.04 -3.23 -6.77
N LEU A 27 -11.82 -2.68 -6.88
CA LEU A 27 -10.75 -3.14 -7.77
C LEU A 27 -9.56 -3.78 -7.03
N SER A 28 -9.47 -3.68 -5.70
CA SER A 28 -8.31 -4.15 -4.92
C SER A 28 -8.66 -4.30 -3.45
N GLU A 29 -8.19 -5.37 -2.81
CA GLU A 29 -8.33 -5.50 -1.35
C GLU A 29 -7.55 -4.39 -0.64
N VAL A 30 -8.20 -3.70 0.30
CA VAL A 30 -7.58 -2.63 1.09
C VAL A 30 -7.43 -3.07 2.54
N THR A 31 -6.22 -2.93 3.08
CA THR A 31 -5.93 -3.26 4.48
C THR A 31 -5.10 -2.17 5.14
N ARG A 32 -5.31 -1.97 6.43
CA ARG A 32 -4.39 -1.23 7.29
C ARG A 32 -3.34 -2.18 7.82
N VAL A 33 -2.08 -1.79 7.73
CA VAL A 33 -0.95 -2.53 8.28
C VAL A 33 -0.29 -1.70 9.37
N THR A 34 -0.26 -2.23 10.59
CA THR A 34 0.61 -1.72 11.65
C THR A 34 1.93 -2.48 11.58
N LEU A 35 3.05 -1.81 11.36
CA LEU A 35 4.40 -2.38 11.34
C LEU A 35 4.96 -2.55 12.77
N PHE A 36 5.98 -3.40 12.94
CA PHE A 36 6.61 -3.62 14.24
C PHE A 36 7.33 -2.39 14.83
N ASP A 37 7.68 -1.41 14.00
CA ASP A 37 8.26 -0.14 14.45
C ASP A 37 7.19 0.92 14.82
N GLY A 38 5.91 0.55 14.80
CA GLY A 38 4.79 1.39 15.19
C GLY A 38 4.18 2.23 14.06
N ARG A 39 4.78 2.25 12.87
CA ARG A 39 4.18 2.92 11.70
C ARG A 39 2.88 2.23 11.28
N GLU A 40 1.90 3.01 10.86
CA GLU A 40 0.70 2.51 10.18
C GLU A 40 0.75 2.93 8.71
N VAL A 41 0.39 2.01 7.82
CA VAL A 41 0.32 2.24 6.38
C VAL A 41 -0.94 1.58 5.81
N VAL A 42 -1.41 2.04 4.66
CA VAL A 42 -2.47 1.36 3.91
C VAL A 42 -1.83 0.49 2.83
N ALA A 43 -2.19 -0.79 2.79
CA ALA A 43 -1.79 -1.70 1.73
C ALA A 43 -2.99 -1.96 0.80
N LYS A 44 -2.76 -1.84 -0.50
CA LYS A 44 -3.68 -2.29 -1.55
C LYS A 44 -3.10 -3.52 -2.23
N GLN A 45 -3.92 -4.55 -2.42
CA GLN A 45 -3.54 -5.78 -3.13
C GLN A 45 -4.47 -6.00 -4.33
N GLY A 46 -3.89 -6.14 -5.53
CA GLY A 46 -4.67 -6.32 -6.76
C GLY A 46 -3.83 -6.27 -8.03
N ALA A 47 -4.42 -6.68 -9.15
CA ALA A 47 -3.73 -6.80 -10.44
C ALA A 47 -3.30 -5.46 -11.06
N PHE A 48 -3.84 -4.33 -10.59
CA PHE A 48 -3.65 -3.00 -11.19
C PHE A 48 -3.04 -1.98 -10.22
N VAL A 49 -2.49 -2.42 -9.09
CA VAL A 49 -1.93 -1.50 -8.08
C VAL A 49 -0.72 -0.71 -8.61
N ASP A 50 0.01 -1.24 -9.59
CA ASP A 50 1.10 -0.53 -10.27
C ASP A 50 0.57 0.63 -11.13
N ARG A 51 -0.58 0.42 -11.79
CA ARG A 51 -1.27 1.46 -12.57
C ARG A 51 -1.81 2.54 -11.65
N GLU A 52 -2.41 2.16 -10.53
CA GLU A 52 -2.89 3.12 -9.53
C GLU A 52 -1.73 3.96 -8.98
N ALA A 53 -0.59 3.35 -8.64
CA ALA A 53 0.59 4.07 -8.17
C ALA A 53 1.06 5.15 -9.17
N ARG A 54 1.10 4.82 -10.46
CA ARG A 54 1.46 5.77 -11.53
C ARG A 54 0.43 6.89 -11.66
N MET A 55 -0.87 6.59 -11.54
CA MET A 55 -1.92 7.60 -11.55
C MET A 55 -1.79 8.56 -10.36
N LEU A 56 -1.59 8.04 -9.15
CA LEU A 56 -1.39 8.86 -7.95
C LEU A 56 -0.17 9.77 -8.08
N ALA A 57 0.95 9.24 -8.60
CA ALA A 57 2.13 10.05 -8.87
C ALA A 57 1.87 11.15 -9.92
N ALA A 58 1.11 10.85 -10.97
CA ALA A 58 0.73 11.84 -11.97
C ALA A 58 -0.17 12.94 -11.39
N ILE A 59 -1.15 12.59 -10.55
CA ILE A 59 -1.99 13.58 -9.85
C ILE A 59 -1.12 14.46 -8.95
N ALA A 60 -0.23 13.86 -8.14
CA ALA A 60 0.66 14.61 -7.27
C ALA A 60 1.57 15.58 -8.05
N ALA A 61 2.04 15.20 -9.24
CA ALA A 61 2.85 16.05 -10.11
C ALA A 61 2.11 17.31 -10.62
N THR A 62 0.78 17.33 -10.58
CA THR A 62 -0.02 18.54 -10.90
C THR A 62 -0.09 19.55 -9.75
N GLY A 63 0.48 19.22 -8.58
CA GLY A 63 0.35 20.01 -7.35
C GLY A 63 -0.96 19.76 -6.59
N MET A 64 -1.82 18.86 -7.09
CA MET A 64 -3.04 18.46 -6.41
C MET A 64 -2.76 17.43 -5.31
N PRO A 65 -3.53 17.43 -4.21
CA PRO A 65 -3.41 16.40 -3.17
C PRO A 65 -3.70 15.00 -3.72
N ALA A 66 -2.79 14.07 -3.44
CA ALA A 66 -2.95 12.64 -3.68
C ALA A 66 -2.21 11.86 -2.59
N PRO A 67 -2.69 10.66 -2.18
CA PRO A 67 -1.97 9.80 -1.25
C PRO A 67 -0.54 9.53 -1.70
N LYS A 68 0.41 9.65 -0.77
CA LYS A 68 1.80 9.31 -1.04
C LYS A 68 1.98 7.80 -1.22
N VAL A 69 2.57 7.41 -2.34
CA VAL A 69 3.02 6.02 -2.56
C VAL A 69 4.32 5.78 -1.80
N LEU A 70 4.29 4.86 -0.84
CA LEU A 70 5.44 4.50 -0.01
C LEU A 70 6.28 3.37 -0.62
N GLY A 71 5.68 2.55 -1.47
CA GLY A 71 6.37 1.50 -2.21
C GLY A 71 5.41 0.62 -3.00
N VAL A 72 5.93 0.01 -4.07
CA VAL A 72 5.19 -0.88 -4.94
C VAL A 72 6.03 -2.13 -5.19
N VAL A 73 5.42 -3.30 -5.02
CA VAL A 73 5.95 -4.60 -5.39
C VAL A 73 4.89 -5.34 -6.23
N PRO A 74 5.22 -6.45 -6.92
CA PRO A 74 4.24 -7.16 -7.73
C PRO A 74 2.96 -7.49 -6.94
N GLY A 75 1.84 -6.91 -7.35
CA GLY A 75 0.52 -7.12 -6.76
C GLY A 75 0.24 -6.41 -5.43
N VAL A 76 1.18 -5.65 -4.87
CA VAL A 76 0.95 -4.87 -3.62
C VAL A 76 1.52 -3.45 -3.74
N MET A 77 0.72 -2.46 -3.33
CA MET A 77 1.15 -1.07 -3.15
C MET A 77 0.90 -0.63 -1.71
N PHE A 78 1.82 0.16 -1.15
CA PHE A 78 1.63 0.83 0.13
C PHE A 78 1.45 2.34 -0.04
N LEU A 79 0.49 2.89 0.71
CA LEU A 79 0.20 4.30 0.83
C LEU A 79 0.43 4.77 2.28
N GLU A 80 0.62 6.08 2.45
CA GLU A 80 0.62 6.73 3.77
C GLU A 80 -0.66 6.51 4.58
#